data_AF-A0A7X1CR12-F1
#
_entry.id   AF-A0A7X1CR12-F1
#
_cell.length_a   1.000
_cell.length_b   1.000
_cell.length_c   1.000
_cell.angle_alpha   90.00
_cell.angle_beta   90.00
_cell.angle_gamma   90.00
#
_symmetry.space_group_name_H-M   'P 1'
#
loop_
_entity.id
_entity.type
_entity.pdbx_description
1 polymer ?
#
loop_
_entity_poly.entity_id
_entity_poly.type
_entity_poly.pdbx_seq_one_letter_code
_entity_poly.pdbx_strand_id
1 'polypeptide(L)'
;MIILYLVLAVICLMVITAFYGKFNLKKHWIGVAALILLAGLMAIFLRQTFFVTGSPYHEIHKQVASTDLSSEAVNGIKIDQILSSETQKKDFNLQKASDKGLEEEIKILVPKKPDKATYWVSMEKADKNRVIHIEFDSDKLATSRGIKFGDSVDKVTGTYGSAYRNLTRSDRYEQELVYEDKDNNIELRFGFWNDKVEMIWLTALDKAPI
;
A
#
# COMPACT_ATOMS: atom_id res chain seq x y z
N MET A 1 12.70 -23.32 -13.63
CA MET A 1 13.53 -22.21 -14.17
C MET A 1 15.00 -22.60 -14.37
N ILE A 2 15.67 -23.23 -13.42
CA ILE A 2 17.11 -23.61 -13.52
C ILE A 2 17.43 -24.47 -14.76
N ILE A 3 16.60 -25.47 -15.07
CA ILE A 3 16.79 -26.35 -16.24
C ILE A 3 16.70 -25.56 -17.56
N LEU A 4 15.82 -24.56 -17.65
CA LEU A 4 15.68 -23.70 -18.83
C LEU A 4 16.92 -22.85 -19.08
N TYR A 5 17.50 -22.26 -18.03
CA TYR A 5 18.75 -21.51 -18.13
C TYR A 5 19.94 -22.38 -18.50
N LEU A 6 19.97 -23.62 -18.01
CA LEU A 6 21.04 -24.57 -18.34
C LEU A 6 20.98 -24.98 -19.82
N VAL A 7 19.79 -25.22 -20.36
CA VAL A 7 19.58 -25.53 -21.78
C VAL A 7 19.98 -24.33 -22.66
N LEU A 8 19.60 -23.11 -22.29
CA LEU A 8 19.99 -21.88 -23.00
C LEU A 8 21.51 -21.64 -22.98
N ALA A 9 22.16 -21.87 -21.83
CA ALA A 9 23.61 -21.72 -21.70
C ALA A 9 24.36 -22.71 -22.61
N VAL A 10 23.89 -23.96 -22.70
CA VAL A 10 24.48 -24.99 -23.56
C VAL A 10 24.29 -24.65 -25.05
N ILE A 11 23.14 -24.12 -25.45
CA ILE A 11 22.89 -23.66 -26.84
C ILE A 11 23.82 -22.49 -27.19
N CYS A 12 23.97 -21.50 -26.31
CA CYS A 12 24.91 -20.39 -26.52
C CYS A 12 26.36 -20.88 -26.66
N LEU A 13 26.78 -21.86 -25.84
CA LEU A 13 28.11 -22.44 -25.92
C LEU A 13 28.36 -23.18 -27.24
N MET A 14 27.38 -23.95 -27.73
CA MET A 14 27.44 -24.62 -29.04
C MET A 14 27.54 -23.64 -30.21
N VAL A 15 26.86 -22.50 -30.12
CA VAL A 15 26.94 -21.45 -31.13
C VAL A 15 28.32 -20.79 -31.11
N ILE A 16 28.83 -20.42 -29.94
CA ILE A 16 30.14 -19.77 -29.79
C ILE A 16 31.26 -20.67 -30.35
N THR A 17 31.20 -21.97 -30.07
CA THR A 17 32.18 -22.93 -30.60
C THR A 17 32.07 -23.14 -32.11
N ALA A 18 30.86 -23.08 -32.68
CA ALA A 18 30.66 -23.13 -34.13
C ALA A 18 31.23 -21.92 -34.89
N PHE A 19 31.49 -20.81 -34.19
CA PHE A 19 32.08 -19.59 -34.73
C PHE A 19 33.53 -19.35 -34.29
N TYR A 20 34.16 -20.29 -33.58
CA TYR A 20 35.55 -20.17 -33.14
C TYR A 20 36.51 -20.46 -34.32
N GLY A 21 36.80 -19.42 -35.12
CA GLY A 21 37.63 -19.48 -36.32
C GLY A 21 37.57 -18.19 -37.14
N LYS A 22 38.19 -18.15 -38.34
CA LYS A 22 38.23 -16.97 -39.23
C LYS A 22 36.82 -16.69 -39.80
N PHE A 23 36.01 -15.95 -39.04
CA PHE A 23 34.61 -15.65 -39.31
C PHE A 23 34.43 -14.91 -40.65
N ASN A 24 33.69 -15.52 -41.58
CA ASN A 24 33.29 -14.88 -42.84
C ASN A 24 31.77 -14.78 -42.90
N LEU A 25 31.27 -13.55 -42.71
CA LEU A 25 29.84 -13.23 -42.67
C LEU A 25 29.08 -13.71 -43.92
N LYS A 26 29.71 -13.70 -45.10
CA LYS A 26 29.09 -14.16 -46.36
C LYS A 26 28.88 -15.68 -46.40
N LYS A 27 29.73 -16.46 -45.73
CA LYS A 27 29.67 -17.93 -45.74
C LYS A 27 28.80 -18.49 -44.61
N HIS A 28 28.65 -17.75 -43.51
CA HIS A 28 27.92 -18.20 -42.32
C HIS A 28 26.62 -17.41 -42.06
N TRP A 29 26.08 -16.75 -43.09
CA TRP A 29 24.90 -15.90 -43.00
C TRP A 29 23.67 -16.61 -42.40
N ILE A 30 23.51 -17.91 -42.66
CA ILE A 30 22.41 -18.73 -42.11
C ILE A 30 22.54 -18.85 -40.58
N GLY A 31 23.75 -19.06 -40.06
CA GLY A 31 23.98 -19.15 -38.62
C GLY A 31 23.77 -17.81 -37.91
N VAL A 32 24.14 -16.71 -38.57
CA VAL A 32 23.88 -15.35 -38.07
C VAL A 32 22.38 -15.06 -38.07
N ALA A 33 21.66 -15.43 -39.13
CA ALA A 33 20.21 -15.26 -39.20
C ALA A 33 19.49 -16.07 -38.11
N ALA A 34 19.91 -17.32 -37.86
CA ALA A 34 19.38 -18.16 -36.79
C ALA A 34 19.62 -17.54 -35.40
N LEU A 35 20.79 -16.93 -35.17
CA LEU A 35 21.09 -16.24 -33.92
C LEU A 35 20.21 -15.01 -33.68
N ILE A 36 20.03 -14.18 -34.71
CA ILE A 36 19.15 -13.01 -34.65
C ILE A 36 17.72 -13.44 -34.34
N LEU A 37 17.25 -14.53 -34.97
CA LEU A 37 15.92 -15.06 -34.76
C LEU A 37 15.75 -15.65 -33.34
N LEU A 38 16.77 -16.33 -32.83
CA LEU A 38 16.80 -16.84 -31.45
C LEU A 38 16.77 -15.68 -30.42
N ALA A 39 17.55 -14.62 -30.67
CA ALA A 39 17.56 -13.43 -29.82
C ALA A 39 16.21 -12.70 -29.85
N GLY A 40 15.56 -12.61 -31.02
CA GLY A 40 14.22 -12.06 -31.16
C GLY A 40 13.16 -12.86 -30.40
N LEU A 41 13.18 -14.19 -30.51
CA LEU A 41 12.28 -15.07 -29.76
C LEU A 41 12.51 -14.98 -28.24
N MET A 42 13.78 -14.86 -27.81
CA MET A 42 14.12 -14.67 -26.41
C MET A 42 13.62 -13.33 -25.87
N ALA A 43 13.71 -12.26 -26.66
CA ALA A 43 13.16 -10.95 -26.30
C ALA A 43 11.62 -10.98 -26.17
N ILE A 44 10.92 -11.70 -27.06
CA ILE A 44 9.46 -11.90 -26.97
C ILE A 44 9.10 -12.71 -25.73
N PHE A 45 9.84 -13.79 -25.45
CA PHE A 45 9.62 -14.62 -24.26
C PHE A 45 9.86 -13.82 -22.98
N LEU A 46 10.97 -13.08 -22.89
CA LEU A 46 11.26 -12.18 -21.78
C LEU A 46 10.16 -11.12 -21.62
N ARG A 47 9.69 -10.50 -22.72
CA ARG A 47 8.55 -9.58 -22.65
C ARG A 47 7.31 -10.25 -22.08
N GLN A 48 6.97 -11.47 -22.51
CA GLN A 48 5.81 -12.19 -21.97
C GLN A 48 5.99 -12.58 -20.50
N THR A 49 7.15 -13.07 -20.09
CA THR A 49 7.40 -13.43 -18.68
C THR A 49 7.54 -12.23 -17.76
N PHE A 50 8.00 -11.08 -18.24
CA PHE A 50 8.12 -9.88 -17.39
C PHE A 50 6.86 -9.01 -17.38
N PHE A 51 6.02 -9.06 -18.42
CA PHE A 51 4.77 -8.28 -18.49
C PHE A 51 3.50 -9.07 -18.17
N VAL A 52 3.45 -10.39 -18.37
CA VAL A 52 2.23 -11.21 -18.15
C VAL A 52 2.21 -11.83 -16.75
N THR A 53 3.36 -12.25 -16.23
CA THR A 53 3.50 -12.59 -14.80
C THR A 53 4.02 -11.36 -14.09
N GLY A 54 3.09 -10.49 -13.68
CA GLY A 54 3.39 -9.31 -12.88
C GLY A 54 4.35 -9.67 -11.76
N SER A 55 5.48 -8.97 -11.69
CA SER A 55 6.39 -9.07 -10.56
C SER A 55 5.59 -8.84 -9.27
N PRO A 56 5.79 -9.60 -8.19
CA PRO A 56 5.17 -9.34 -6.90
C PRO A 56 5.40 -7.90 -6.41
N TYR A 57 6.47 -7.25 -6.88
CA TYR A 57 6.75 -5.84 -6.62
C TYR A 57 5.79 -4.86 -7.30
N HIS A 58 5.19 -5.22 -8.44
CA HIS A 58 4.21 -4.36 -9.14
C HIS A 58 2.85 -4.33 -8.44
N GLU A 59 2.49 -5.37 -7.68
CA GLU A 59 1.22 -5.38 -6.93
C GLU A 59 1.26 -4.45 -5.71
N ILE A 60 2.41 -4.37 -5.04
CA ILE A 60 2.59 -3.56 -3.82
C ILE A 60 2.63 -2.05 -4.14
N HIS A 61 3.14 -1.67 -5.32
CA HIS A 61 3.23 -0.28 -5.78
C HIS A 61 2.24 0.07 -6.90
N LYS A 62 1.20 -0.74 -7.11
CA LYS A 62 0.17 -0.42 -8.10
C LYS A 62 -0.44 0.93 -7.72
N GLN A 63 -0.26 1.92 -8.57
CA GLN A 63 -0.98 3.18 -8.43
C GLN A 63 -2.48 2.88 -8.51
N VAL A 64 -3.15 2.98 -7.38
CA VAL A 64 -4.59 2.86 -7.30
C VAL A 64 -5.24 4.20 -7.63
N ALA A 65 -6.42 4.12 -8.25
CA ALA A 65 -7.24 5.29 -8.48
C ALA A 65 -7.61 5.94 -7.14
N SER A 66 -7.78 7.27 -7.14
CA SER A 66 -8.26 8.00 -5.97
C SER A 66 -9.68 7.55 -5.63
N THR A 67 -9.95 7.29 -4.36
CA THR A 67 -11.29 7.08 -3.81
C THR A 67 -11.67 8.36 -3.07
N ASP A 68 -12.84 8.94 -3.33
CA ASP A 68 -13.31 10.08 -2.54
C ASP A 68 -13.53 9.63 -1.10
N LEU A 69 -12.82 10.25 -0.15
CA LEU A 69 -12.90 10.04 1.29
C LEU A 69 -13.17 11.36 2.03
N SER A 70 -13.52 12.44 1.32
CA SER A 70 -13.74 13.78 1.89
C SER A 70 -14.81 13.84 2.99
N SER A 71 -15.76 12.90 2.97
CA SER A 71 -16.81 12.77 3.97
C SER A 71 -16.38 12.00 5.22
N GLU A 72 -15.26 11.29 5.20
CA GLU A 72 -14.86 10.40 6.27
C GLU A 72 -14.54 11.15 7.56
N ALA A 73 -15.07 10.60 8.66
CA ALA A 73 -14.98 11.15 9.99
C ALA A 73 -15.26 10.03 11.00
N VAL A 74 -14.68 10.18 12.21
CA VAL A 74 -14.95 9.31 13.35
C VAL A 74 -15.43 10.18 14.50
N ASN A 75 -16.66 9.95 14.98
CA ASN A 75 -17.35 10.83 15.94
C ASN A 75 -17.41 12.30 15.49
N GLY A 76 -17.57 12.54 14.19
CA GLY A 76 -17.63 13.88 13.62
C GLY A 76 -16.29 14.60 13.52
N ILE A 77 -15.17 13.94 13.86
CA ILE A 77 -13.82 14.47 13.70
C ILE A 77 -13.19 13.94 12.42
N LYS A 78 -12.64 14.84 11.62
CA LYS A 78 -11.99 14.52 10.34
C LYS A 78 -10.47 14.62 10.42
N ILE A 79 -9.79 14.00 9.46
CA ILE A 79 -8.41 14.35 9.12
C ILE A 79 -8.35 15.82 8.70
N ASP A 80 -7.22 16.45 9.00
CA ASP A 80 -6.92 17.86 8.78
C ASP A 80 -7.77 18.86 9.60
N GLN A 81 -8.69 18.37 10.44
CA GLN A 81 -9.41 19.22 11.38
C GLN A 81 -8.47 19.78 12.44
N ILE A 82 -8.56 21.08 12.69
CA ILE A 82 -7.85 21.74 13.80
C ILE A 82 -8.68 21.57 15.08
N LEU A 83 -8.12 20.91 16.09
CA LEU A 83 -8.74 20.80 17.40
C LEU A 83 -8.22 21.90 18.33
N SER A 84 -9.12 22.76 18.80
CA SER A 84 -8.76 23.80 19.76
C SER A 84 -8.30 23.20 21.09
N SER A 85 -7.47 23.94 21.81
CA SER A 85 -6.99 23.49 23.13
C SER A 85 -8.13 23.27 24.12
N GLU A 86 -9.22 24.05 23.99
CA GLU A 86 -10.42 23.92 24.80
C GLU A 86 -11.14 22.59 24.52
N THR A 87 -11.36 22.25 23.25
CA THR A 87 -11.97 20.97 22.85
C THR A 87 -11.13 19.79 23.32
N GLN A 88 -9.81 19.85 23.13
CA GLN A 88 -8.90 18.79 23.58
C GLN A 88 -9.02 18.55 25.08
N LYS A 89 -8.97 19.62 25.91
CA LYS A 89 -9.06 19.50 27.37
C LYS A 89 -10.43 19.03 27.84
N LYS A 90 -11.50 19.46 27.17
CA LYS A 90 -12.88 19.15 27.56
C LYS A 90 -13.21 17.70 27.26
N ASP A 91 -12.96 17.26 26.03
CA ASP A 91 -13.53 16.02 25.49
C ASP A 91 -12.55 14.83 25.50
N PHE A 92 -11.25 15.09 25.69
CA PHE A 92 -10.19 14.07 25.59
C PHE A 92 -9.29 14.00 26.82
N ASN A 93 -8.74 12.81 27.05
CA ASN A 93 -7.57 12.57 27.89
C ASN A 93 -6.32 12.61 27.00
N LEU A 94 -5.28 13.30 27.46
CA LEU A 94 -3.99 13.32 26.80
C LEU A 94 -3.18 12.09 27.21
N GLN A 95 -2.71 11.35 26.23
CA GLN A 95 -1.77 10.26 26.39
C GLN A 95 -0.42 10.64 25.78
N LYS A 96 0.65 10.16 26.40
CA LYS A 96 2.00 10.32 25.87
C LYS A 96 2.28 9.28 24.79
N ALA A 97 2.98 9.68 23.74
CA ALA A 97 3.54 8.73 22.79
C ALA A 97 4.56 7.84 23.49
N SER A 98 4.62 6.57 23.12
CA SER A 98 5.60 5.63 23.69
C SER A 98 7.02 5.91 23.21
N ASP A 99 7.15 6.49 22.01
CA ASP A 99 8.42 6.91 21.43
C ASP A 99 8.70 8.37 21.78
N LYS A 100 9.86 8.63 22.38
CA LYS A 100 10.31 9.97 22.76
C LYS A 100 10.47 10.91 21.57
N GLY A 101 10.82 10.39 20.38
CA GLY A 101 10.91 11.21 19.17
C GLY A 101 9.54 11.75 18.75
N LEU A 102 8.50 10.93 18.91
CA LEU A 102 7.13 11.30 18.58
C LEU A 102 6.47 12.18 19.65
N GLU A 103 6.90 12.11 20.92
CA GLU A 103 6.34 12.95 22.00
C GLU A 103 6.48 14.46 21.73
N GLU A 104 7.49 14.89 20.97
CA GLU A 104 7.70 16.31 20.62
C GLU A 104 6.89 16.74 19.39
N GLU A 105 6.44 15.78 18.58
CA GLU A 105 5.79 16.02 17.28
C GLU A 105 4.28 15.80 17.32
N ILE A 106 3.76 14.93 18.21
CA ILE A 106 2.35 14.56 18.26
C ILE A 106 1.78 14.52 19.68
N LYS A 107 0.47 14.80 19.77
CA LYS A 107 -0.37 14.51 20.94
C LYS A 107 -1.28 13.34 20.62
N ILE A 108 -1.33 12.37 21.52
CA ILE A 108 -2.31 11.30 21.45
C ILE A 108 -3.49 11.68 22.34
N LEU A 109 -4.68 11.76 21.73
CA LEU A 109 -5.93 12.12 22.38
C LEU A 109 -6.86 10.91 22.38
N VAL A 110 -7.31 10.52 23.56
CA VAL A 110 -8.29 9.45 23.74
C VAL A 110 -9.57 10.06 24.31
N PRO A 111 -10.75 9.84 23.71
CA PRO A 111 -12.01 10.36 24.24
C PRO A 111 -12.21 9.99 25.70
N LYS A 112 -12.77 10.90 26.48
CA LYS A 112 -13.20 10.60 27.87
C LYS A 112 -14.41 9.68 27.92
N LYS A 113 -15.19 9.69 26.84
CA LYS A 113 -16.31 8.76 26.64
C LYS A 113 -15.75 7.39 26.23
N PRO A 114 -16.48 6.29 26.46
CA PRO A 114 -16.01 4.92 26.21
C PRO A 114 -15.83 4.56 24.71
N ASP A 115 -15.78 5.56 23.85
CA ASP A 115 -15.70 5.46 22.40
C ASP A 115 -14.21 5.31 22.09
N LYS A 116 -13.75 4.09 21.83
CA LYS A 116 -12.32 3.70 21.80
C LYS A 116 -11.53 4.18 20.57
N ALA A 117 -11.85 5.36 20.01
CA ALA A 117 -11.00 5.93 18.97
C ALA A 117 -9.79 6.62 19.58
N THR A 118 -8.63 6.45 18.98
CA THR A 118 -7.41 7.18 19.33
C THR A 118 -7.12 8.20 18.23
N TYR A 119 -6.89 9.45 18.61
CA TYR A 119 -6.66 10.55 17.67
C TYR A 119 -5.26 11.09 17.87
N TRP A 120 -4.47 11.20 16.80
CA TRP A 120 -3.15 11.81 16.86
C TRP A 120 -3.23 13.20 16.23
N VAL A 121 -2.65 14.15 16.95
CA VAL A 121 -2.71 15.58 16.63
C VAL A 121 -1.30 16.13 16.52
N SER A 122 -0.97 16.72 15.37
CA SER A 122 0.33 17.33 15.11
C SER A 122 0.59 18.52 16.03
N MET A 123 1.74 18.50 16.70
CA MET A 123 2.26 19.60 17.54
C MET A 123 3.12 20.57 16.75
N GLU A 124 3.39 20.30 15.47
CA GLU A 124 4.13 21.21 14.62
C GLU A 124 3.45 22.57 14.58
N LYS A 125 4.25 23.63 14.72
CA LYS A 125 3.74 25.01 14.75
C LYS A 125 2.97 25.36 13.47
N ALA A 126 3.39 24.81 12.32
CA ALA A 126 2.72 25.01 11.04
C ALA A 126 1.31 24.38 11.01
N ASP A 127 1.14 23.24 11.67
CA ASP A 127 -0.06 22.41 11.63
C ASP A 127 -1.10 22.79 12.70
N LYS A 128 -0.73 23.58 13.72
CA LYS A 128 -1.69 24.20 14.66
C LYS A 128 -2.64 23.22 15.37
N ASN A 129 -2.17 22.04 15.78
CA ASN A 129 -3.02 20.97 16.34
C ASN A 129 -4.01 20.36 15.31
N ARG A 130 -3.53 20.13 14.09
CA ARG A 130 -4.20 19.36 13.05
C ARG A 130 -4.30 17.88 13.43
N VAL A 131 -5.47 17.28 13.24
CA VAL A 131 -5.66 15.83 13.34
C VAL A 131 -5.01 15.17 12.13
N ILE A 132 -4.04 14.29 12.37
CA ILE A 132 -3.25 13.65 11.31
C ILE A 132 -3.49 12.14 11.23
N HIS A 133 -4.06 11.56 12.29
CA HIS A 133 -4.34 10.14 12.35
C HIS A 133 -5.50 9.86 13.31
N ILE A 134 -6.34 8.89 12.95
CA ILE A 134 -7.43 8.39 13.77
C ILE A 134 -7.45 6.87 13.61
N GLU A 135 -7.46 6.13 14.71
CA GLU A 135 -7.55 4.67 14.69
C GLU A 135 -8.60 4.17 15.67
N PHE A 136 -9.29 3.07 15.33
CA PHE A 136 -10.28 2.46 16.20
C PHE A 136 -10.54 0.97 15.89
N ASP A 137 -10.81 0.21 16.96
CA ASP A 137 -11.08 -1.23 16.97
C ASP A 137 -12.37 -1.55 17.75
N SER A 138 -13.43 -0.76 17.51
CA SER A 138 -14.68 -0.85 18.29
C SER A 138 -15.90 -1.10 17.43
N ASP A 139 -16.79 -1.96 17.94
CA ASP A 139 -18.13 -2.24 17.40
C ASP A 139 -19.13 -1.07 17.55
N LYS A 140 -18.82 -0.09 18.41
CA LYS A 140 -19.62 1.12 18.64
C LYS A 140 -19.30 2.24 17.67
N LEU A 141 -18.18 2.13 16.96
CA LEU A 141 -17.71 3.12 16.01
C LEU A 141 -17.82 2.56 14.59
N ALA A 142 -17.99 3.48 13.66
CA ALA A 142 -18.02 3.16 12.24
C ALA A 142 -17.39 4.30 11.46
N THR A 143 -16.92 3.98 10.25
CA THR A 143 -16.64 4.98 9.23
C THR A 143 -17.91 5.75 8.87
N SER A 144 -17.77 6.88 8.19
CA SER A 144 -18.94 7.67 7.78
C SER A 144 -19.84 6.94 6.79
N ARG A 145 -19.31 5.92 6.09
CA ARG A 145 -20.07 5.01 5.23
C ARG A 145 -20.57 3.75 5.93
N GLY A 146 -20.38 3.63 7.25
CA GLY A 146 -21.00 2.58 8.06
C GLY A 146 -20.21 1.26 8.12
N ILE A 147 -18.91 1.26 7.81
CA ILE A 147 -18.04 0.11 8.08
C ILE A 147 -17.58 0.15 9.53
N LYS A 148 -17.69 -0.98 10.22
CA LYS A 148 -17.32 -1.13 11.63
C LYS A 148 -16.51 -2.41 11.86
N PHE A 149 -16.01 -2.56 13.07
CA PHE A 149 -15.40 -3.80 13.55
C PHE A 149 -16.30 -5.02 13.29
N GLY A 150 -15.70 -6.10 12.76
CA GLY A 150 -16.38 -7.35 12.42
C GLY A 150 -17.07 -7.39 11.05
N ASP A 151 -17.08 -6.30 10.29
CA ASP A 151 -17.57 -6.33 8.91
C ASP A 151 -16.62 -7.13 7.99
N SER A 152 -17.15 -7.73 6.92
CA SER A 152 -16.34 -8.55 6.00
C SER A 152 -15.61 -7.72 4.95
N VAL A 153 -14.59 -8.32 4.32
CA VAL A 153 -13.89 -7.74 3.16
C VAL A 153 -14.89 -7.39 2.06
N ASP A 154 -15.85 -8.28 1.78
CA ASP A 154 -16.90 -8.07 0.78
C ASP A 154 -17.73 -6.82 1.06
N LYS A 155 -18.06 -6.55 2.33
CA LYS A 155 -18.83 -5.35 2.68
C LYS A 155 -17.98 -4.09 2.49
N VAL A 156 -16.71 -4.12 2.88
CA VAL A 156 -15.77 -3.00 2.68
C VAL A 156 -15.61 -2.67 1.21
N THR A 157 -15.29 -3.67 0.38
CA THR A 157 -15.11 -3.50 -1.06
C THR A 157 -16.41 -3.12 -1.78
N GLY A 158 -17.56 -3.61 -1.32
CA GLY A 158 -18.87 -3.16 -1.81
C GLY A 158 -19.18 -1.71 -1.47
N THR A 159 -18.62 -1.18 -0.38
CA THR A 159 -18.86 0.20 0.12
C THR A 159 -17.91 1.22 -0.49
N TYR A 160 -16.63 0.88 -0.63
CA TYR A 160 -15.58 1.79 -1.11
C TYR A 160 -15.13 1.52 -2.55
N GLY A 161 -15.59 0.42 -3.15
CA GLY A 161 -15.22 0.00 -4.50
C GLY A 161 -13.92 -0.79 -4.55
N SER A 162 -13.45 -1.07 -5.77
CA SER A 162 -12.28 -1.92 -6.02
C SER A 162 -10.96 -1.15 -6.15
N ALA A 163 -10.96 0.16 -5.89
CA ALA A 163 -9.80 1.04 -6.05
C ALA A 163 -8.93 1.08 -4.78
N TYR A 164 -8.43 -0.08 -4.36
CA TYR A 164 -7.61 -0.22 -3.16
C TYR A 164 -6.28 -0.95 -3.44
N ARG A 165 -5.27 -0.67 -2.62
CA ARG A 165 -4.07 -1.51 -2.52
C ARG A 165 -4.37 -2.66 -1.57
N ASN A 166 -4.00 -3.87 -1.96
CA ASN A 166 -4.14 -5.06 -1.13
C ASN A 166 -2.77 -5.42 -0.56
N LEU A 167 -2.59 -5.23 0.74
CA LEU A 167 -1.37 -5.59 1.45
C LEU A 167 -1.64 -6.92 2.18
N THR A 168 -1.42 -8.02 1.49
CA THR A 168 -1.60 -9.37 2.05
C THR A 168 -0.39 -9.74 2.91
N ARG A 169 -0.62 -10.30 4.10
CA ARG A 169 0.41 -10.63 5.12
C ARG A 169 1.20 -9.40 5.57
N SER A 170 0.50 -8.39 6.10
CA SER A 170 1.20 -7.34 6.85
C SER A 170 1.76 -7.92 8.15
N ASP A 171 2.70 -7.23 8.78
CA ASP A 171 3.30 -7.69 10.04
C ASP A 171 2.28 -7.83 11.19
N ARG A 172 1.08 -7.25 11.04
CA ARG A 172 0.05 -7.18 12.09
C ARG A 172 -1.27 -7.87 11.71
N TYR A 173 -1.61 -7.99 10.42
CA TYR A 173 -2.88 -8.51 9.95
C TYR A 173 -2.71 -9.47 8.77
N GLU A 174 -3.66 -10.39 8.59
CA GLU A 174 -3.63 -11.33 7.47
C GLU A 174 -3.80 -10.62 6.13
N GLN A 175 -4.56 -9.52 6.14
CA GLN A 175 -4.80 -8.67 4.99
C GLN A 175 -5.04 -7.23 5.45
N GLU A 176 -4.54 -6.27 4.67
CA GLU A 176 -4.97 -4.88 4.77
C GLU A 176 -5.47 -4.38 3.42
N LEU A 177 -6.57 -3.61 3.44
CA LEU A 177 -7.03 -2.87 2.29
C LEU A 177 -6.79 -1.38 2.52
N VAL A 178 -6.12 -0.73 1.57
CA VAL A 178 -5.77 0.69 1.64
C VAL A 178 -6.43 1.46 0.51
N TYR A 179 -7.26 2.43 0.87
CA TYR A 179 -7.88 3.40 -0.03
C TYR A 179 -7.21 4.75 0.14
N GLU A 180 -6.96 5.44 -0.96
CA GLU A 180 -6.31 6.76 -0.94
C GLU A 180 -7.21 7.78 -1.62
N ASP A 181 -7.41 8.91 -0.95
CA ASP A 181 -7.93 10.14 -1.53
C ASP A 181 -6.79 11.13 -1.68
N LYS A 182 -6.24 11.20 -2.89
CA LYS A 182 -5.09 12.07 -3.18
C LYS A 182 -5.47 13.53 -3.25
N ASP A 183 -6.74 13.84 -3.52
CA ASP A 183 -7.23 15.20 -3.64
C ASP A 183 -7.49 15.81 -2.25
N ASN A 184 -7.90 14.97 -1.29
CA ASN A 184 -8.17 15.39 0.09
C ASN A 184 -7.07 15.01 1.10
N ASN A 185 -5.96 14.43 0.65
CA ASN A 185 -4.83 14.03 1.51
C ASN A 185 -5.20 12.98 2.57
N ILE A 186 -6.04 11.99 2.23
CA ILE A 186 -6.55 10.99 3.19
C ILE A 186 -6.19 9.57 2.74
N GLU A 187 -5.67 8.76 3.66
CA GLU A 187 -5.61 7.30 3.56
C GLU A 187 -6.65 6.69 4.50
N LEU A 188 -7.47 5.77 3.99
CA LEU A 188 -8.34 4.91 4.79
C LEU A 188 -7.87 3.46 4.67
N ARG A 189 -7.49 2.87 5.79
CA ARG A 189 -6.98 1.52 5.88
C ARG A 189 -7.86 0.65 6.75
N PHE A 190 -8.04 -0.60 6.32
CA PHE A 190 -8.75 -1.63 7.06
C PHE A 190 -7.82 -2.81 7.28
N GLY A 191 -7.64 -3.24 8.53
CA GLY A 191 -6.89 -4.43 8.90
C GLY A 191 -7.85 -5.59 9.15
N PHE A 192 -7.57 -6.75 8.56
CA PHE A 192 -8.45 -7.91 8.59
C PHE A 192 -7.80 -9.13 9.23
N TRP A 193 -8.61 -9.88 9.98
CA TRP A 193 -8.31 -11.24 10.45
C TRP A 193 -9.52 -12.13 10.16
N ASN A 194 -9.33 -13.32 9.59
CA ASN A 194 -10.44 -14.24 9.25
C ASN A 194 -11.60 -13.56 8.48
N ASP A 195 -11.29 -12.70 7.50
CA ASP A 195 -12.30 -11.93 6.74
C ASP A 195 -13.18 -11.02 7.64
N LYS A 196 -12.60 -10.47 8.70
CA LYS A 196 -13.26 -9.53 9.59
C LYS A 196 -12.40 -8.31 9.82
N VAL A 197 -13.00 -7.12 9.72
CA VAL A 197 -12.35 -5.86 10.10
C VAL A 197 -12.03 -5.90 11.59
N GLU A 198 -10.76 -5.83 11.92
CA GLU A 198 -10.26 -5.77 13.29
C GLU A 198 -9.74 -4.38 13.66
N MET A 199 -9.35 -3.59 12.67
CA MET A 199 -8.84 -2.23 12.88
C MET A 199 -9.12 -1.34 11.68
N ILE A 200 -9.39 -0.07 11.95
CA ILE A 200 -9.63 0.95 10.95
C ILE A 200 -8.72 2.14 11.25
N TRP A 201 -8.03 2.64 10.22
CA TRP A 201 -7.22 3.85 10.31
C TRP A 201 -7.65 4.85 9.27
N LEU A 202 -7.77 6.11 9.69
CA LEU A 202 -7.88 7.27 8.82
C LEU A 202 -6.62 8.11 9.05
N THR A 203 -5.88 8.43 8.01
CA THR A 203 -4.55 9.06 8.15
C THR A 203 -4.34 10.13 7.09
N ALA A 204 -3.65 11.22 7.44
CA ALA A 204 -3.20 12.20 6.47
C ALA A 204 -2.04 11.64 5.61
N LEU A 205 -2.13 11.70 4.28
CA LEU A 205 -1.12 11.09 3.39
C LEU A 205 0.26 11.76 3.55
N ASP A 206 0.31 13.06 3.81
CA ASP A 206 1.53 13.84 4.07
C ASP A 206 2.19 13.54 5.42
N LYS A 207 1.50 12.81 6.31
CA LYS A 207 1.96 12.44 7.65
C LYS A 207 1.81 10.94 7.93
N ALA A 208 1.57 10.14 6.89
CA ALA A 208 1.33 8.71 7.04
C ALA A 208 2.49 8.06 7.82
N PRO A 209 2.21 7.27 8.87
CA PRO A 209 3.25 6.63 9.64
C PRO A 209 3.96 5.62 8.73
N ILE A 210 5.28 5.72 8.75
CA ILE A 210 6.24 4.84 8.06
C ILE A 210 6.04 3.39 8.53
#